data_AF-F3FRD6-F1
#
_entry.id   AF-F3FRD6-F1
#
_cell.length_a   1.000
_cell.length_b   1.000
_cell.length_c   1.000
_cell.angle_alpha   90.00
_cell.angle_beta   90.00
_cell.angle_gamma   90.00
#
_symmetry.space_group_name_H-M   'P 1'
#
loop_
_entity.id
_entity.type
_entity.pdbx_description
1 polymer ?
#
loop_
_entity_poly.entity_id
_entity_poly.type
_entity_poly.pdbx_seq_one_letter_code
_entity_poly.pdbx_strand_id
1 'polypeptide(L)'
;LDFNQAQVHATSSLRSMTPCFNSADYLKLPMAIYSLGASRYLPAVKMINGGLSEKLLRQVVDKDETLSRSLHLCDERKWWAFMPPHATLFDEGPRHLSAMVRGYPAALLDDPECRLLPMAALGTPLPGSNRHFFDEWMDYRDLPRNQASVLTLFRELSHSFFDINLRMFRLGMLGEVHGQNAVMVWKAGQAQGLLLRDHDSLRIFVPWLERNGMHDPEYRIKKGHANTLYHDRPEDLLFWLQTLGIQVNVRAIMDTLAQVYDVPVTALWTVLRDVLDNLITTIEFDDEARGMIRQQLFEAPNWPQKLLLTPMIERAGGPGSMPFGKGEVVNPFHRLRRAT
;
A
#
# COMPACT_ATOMS: atom_id res chain seq x y z
N LEU A 1 36.47 12.41 -11.39
CA LEU A 1 35.24 12.25 -10.56
C LEU A 1 35.72 11.94 -9.17
N ASP A 2 35.48 12.84 -8.22
CA ASP A 2 35.76 12.58 -6.81
C ASP A 2 34.69 11.63 -6.28
N PHE A 3 35.12 10.51 -5.70
CA PHE A 3 34.21 9.53 -5.13
C PHE A 3 33.67 10.07 -3.80
N ASN A 4 32.35 10.23 -3.72
CA ASN A 4 31.66 10.58 -2.48
C ASN A 4 31.08 9.31 -1.86
N GLN A 5 31.49 9.02 -0.62
CA GLN A 5 30.99 7.88 0.15
C GLN A 5 29.92 8.33 1.14
N ALA A 6 28.87 7.52 1.30
CA ALA A 6 27.88 7.65 2.36
C ALA A 6 27.65 6.30 3.03
N GLN A 7 27.45 6.30 4.35
CA GLN A 7 26.99 5.11 5.07
C GLN A 7 25.46 5.06 5.03
N VAL A 8 24.94 3.90 4.64
CA VAL A 8 23.50 3.66 4.49
C VAL A 8 23.15 2.23 4.92
N HIS A 9 21.91 2.01 5.34
CA HIS A 9 21.38 0.67 5.60
C HIS A 9 20.28 0.31 4.60
N ALA A 10 20.22 -0.97 4.22
CA ALA A 10 19.12 -1.47 3.40
C ALA A 10 17.81 -1.44 4.20
N THR A 11 16.74 -0.97 3.57
CA THR A 11 15.38 -1.09 4.10
C THR A 11 14.74 -2.42 3.66
N SER A 12 13.47 -2.66 4.00
CA SER A 12 12.74 -3.88 3.63
C SER A 12 12.68 -4.19 2.12
N SER A 13 12.94 -3.21 1.25
CA SER A 13 13.00 -3.42 -0.20
C SER A 13 14.35 -3.97 -0.69
N LEU A 14 15.37 -3.98 0.18
CA LEU A 14 16.81 -4.19 -0.08
C LEU A 14 17.47 -3.14 -1.00
N ARG A 15 16.72 -2.57 -1.93
CA ARG A 15 17.21 -1.61 -2.95
C ARG A 15 16.96 -0.15 -2.60
N SER A 16 16.23 0.12 -1.53
CA SER A 16 16.05 1.44 -0.94
C SER A 16 16.88 1.50 0.33
N MET A 17 17.72 2.52 0.41
CA MET A 17 18.76 2.70 1.42
C MET A 17 18.39 3.88 2.31
N THR A 18 18.38 3.65 3.63
CA THR A 18 18.21 4.69 4.65
C THR A 18 19.56 5.32 4.97
N PRO A 19 19.68 6.65 5.07
CA PRO A 19 20.92 7.30 5.48
C PRO A 19 21.25 6.98 6.95
N CYS A 20 22.54 6.82 7.26
CA CYS A 20 23.05 6.71 8.64
C CYS A 20 23.41 8.10 9.24
N PHE A 21 22.90 9.16 8.64
CA PHE A 21 23.09 10.56 9.04
C PHE A 21 21.74 11.27 9.00
N ASN A 22 21.65 12.44 9.62
CA ASN A 22 20.38 13.18 9.71
C ASN A 22 19.92 13.66 8.32
N SER A 23 19.01 12.92 7.70
CA SER A 23 18.45 13.24 6.40
C SER A 23 17.11 12.53 6.21
N ALA A 24 16.18 13.23 5.58
CA ALA A 24 14.89 12.69 5.15
C ALA A 24 14.97 11.99 3.77
N ASP A 25 16.12 12.04 3.10
CA ASP A 25 16.31 11.59 1.73
C ASP A 25 16.86 10.16 1.68
N TYR A 26 16.03 9.23 1.20
CA TYR A 26 16.37 7.83 1.03
C TYR A 26 16.79 7.57 -0.41
N LEU A 27 17.81 6.73 -0.62
CA LEU A 27 18.30 6.42 -1.96
C LEU A 27 17.72 5.10 -2.46
N LYS A 28 17.04 5.12 -3.61
CA LYS A 28 16.53 3.91 -4.29
C LYS A 28 17.34 3.64 -5.55
N LEU A 29 17.91 2.45 -5.64
CA LEU A 29 18.77 2.01 -6.74
C LEU A 29 18.19 0.78 -7.44
N PRO A 30 18.53 0.53 -8.70
CA PRO A 30 18.32 -0.77 -9.33
C PRO A 30 19.19 -1.83 -8.65
N MET A 31 18.67 -3.04 -8.52
CA MET A 31 19.42 -4.19 -8.02
C MET A 31 19.15 -5.37 -8.94
N ALA A 32 20.20 -5.94 -9.52
CA ALA A 32 20.12 -7.04 -10.48
C ALA A 32 19.91 -8.39 -9.78
N ILE A 33 18.84 -8.49 -8.98
CA ILE A 33 18.40 -9.73 -8.33
C ILE A 33 16.97 -10.06 -8.73
N TYR A 34 16.62 -11.34 -8.61
CA TYR A 34 15.24 -11.80 -8.68
C TYR A 34 14.67 -11.92 -7.27
N SER A 35 13.52 -11.30 -7.05
CA SER A 35 12.76 -11.43 -5.81
C SER A 35 11.29 -11.60 -6.19
N LEU A 36 10.65 -12.65 -5.67
CA LEU A 36 9.29 -13.08 -6.05
C LEU A 36 9.13 -13.26 -7.57
N GLY A 37 10.13 -13.85 -8.24
CA GLY A 37 10.10 -14.11 -9.68
C GLY A 37 10.15 -12.87 -10.57
N ALA A 38 10.46 -11.68 -10.02
CA ALA A 38 10.62 -10.43 -10.76
C ALA A 38 12.00 -9.82 -10.53
N SER A 39 12.58 -9.27 -11.60
CA SER A 39 13.84 -8.53 -11.51
C SER A 39 13.64 -7.16 -10.85
N ARG A 40 14.59 -6.74 -10.01
CA ARG A 40 14.50 -5.53 -9.19
C ARG A 40 15.18 -4.30 -9.83
N TYR A 41 14.94 -4.07 -11.12
CA TYR A 41 15.36 -2.86 -11.84
C TYR A 41 14.46 -1.65 -11.56
N LEU A 42 14.92 -0.46 -11.95
CA LEU A 42 14.23 0.82 -11.76
C LEU A 42 14.15 1.56 -13.11
N PRO A 43 13.14 1.28 -13.94
CA PRO A 43 13.07 1.77 -15.31
C PRO A 43 12.53 3.21 -15.36
N ALA A 44 13.02 4.03 -16.29
CA ALA A 44 12.60 5.42 -16.46
C ALA A 44 11.07 5.57 -16.57
N VAL A 45 10.41 4.68 -17.31
CA VAL A 45 8.94 4.69 -17.47
C VAL A 45 8.19 4.59 -16.13
N LYS A 46 8.70 3.81 -15.18
CA LYS A 46 8.07 3.67 -13.85
C LYS A 46 8.25 4.94 -13.02
N MET A 47 9.40 5.61 -13.15
CA MET A 47 9.64 6.88 -12.45
C MET A 47 8.83 8.03 -13.05
N ILE A 48 8.65 8.06 -14.38
CA ILE A 48 7.73 8.98 -15.07
C ILE A 48 6.30 8.75 -14.56
N ASN A 49 5.81 7.50 -14.60
CA ASN A 49 4.46 7.19 -14.13
C ASN A 49 4.31 7.48 -12.63
N GLY A 50 5.33 7.21 -11.81
CA GLY A 50 5.34 7.59 -10.39
C GLY A 50 5.20 9.09 -10.17
N GLY A 51 5.86 9.92 -10.99
CA GLY A 51 5.68 11.38 -10.94
C GLY A 51 4.27 11.83 -11.35
N LEU A 52 3.67 11.18 -12.35
CA LEU A 52 2.27 11.42 -12.74
C LEU A 52 1.29 11.02 -11.63
N SER A 53 1.50 9.86 -11.02
CA SER A 53 0.75 9.38 -9.85
C SER A 53 0.88 10.34 -8.67
N GLU A 54 2.10 10.78 -8.35
CA GLU A 54 2.34 11.71 -7.23
C GLU A 54 1.65 13.05 -7.48
N LYS A 55 1.66 13.56 -8.72
CA LYS A 55 0.92 14.77 -9.09
C LYS A 55 -0.59 14.60 -8.87
N LEU A 56 -1.14 13.43 -9.22
CA LEU A 56 -2.56 13.14 -9.00
C LEU A 56 -2.87 12.98 -7.51
N LEU A 57 -2.06 12.24 -6.76
CA LEU A 57 -2.20 12.07 -5.31
C LEU A 57 -2.13 13.40 -4.56
N ARG A 58 -1.29 14.35 -4.99
CA ARG A 58 -1.24 15.67 -4.36
C ARG A 58 -2.51 16.51 -4.59
N GLN A 59 -3.26 16.26 -5.67
CA GLN A 59 -4.54 16.93 -5.90
C GLN A 59 -5.63 16.45 -4.95
N VAL A 60 -5.54 15.24 -4.38
CA VAL A 60 -6.60 14.70 -3.49
C VAL A 60 -6.73 15.48 -2.19
N VAL A 61 -5.65 16.15 -1.77
CA VAL A 61 -5.60 17.02 -0.58
C VAL A 61 -6.66 18.12 -0.68
N ASP A 62 -6.88 18.67 -1.88
CA ASP A 62 -7.88 19.73 -2.11
C ASP A 62 -9.29 19.18 -2.33
N LYS A 63 -9.44 17.85 -2.41
CA LYS A 63 -10.72 17.18 -2.74
C LYS A 63 -11.38 16.53 -1.52
N ASP A 64 -10.62 16.26 -0.46
CA ASP A 64 -11.12 15.62 0.76
C ASP A 64 -10.34 16.12 1.99
N GLU A 65 -11.05 16.80 2.90
CA GLU A 65 -10.48 17.39 4.10
C GLU A 65 -9.91 16.34 5.08
N THR A 66 -10.36 15.09 5.00
CA THR A 66 -9.79 14.02 5.83
C THR A 66 -8.46 13.58 5.24
N LEU A 67 -8.42 13.36 3.92
CA LEU A 67 -7.18 13.03 3.22
C LEU A 67 -6.11 14.12 3.38
N SER A 68 -6.48 15.41 3.39
CA SER A 68 -5.52 16.49 3.57
C SER A 68 -4.76 16.44 4.91
N ARG A 69 -5.38 15.85 5.93
CA ARG A 69 -4.82 15.72 7.28
C ARG A 69 -4.11 14.39 7.51
N SER A 70 -4.60 13.31 6.91
CA SER A 70 -4.18 11.95 7.25
C SER A 70 -3.42 11.23 6.13
N LEU A 71 -3.48 11.69 4.89
CA LEU A 71 -2.69 11.14 3.79
C LEU A 71 -1.38 11.92 3.62
N HIS A 72 -0.27 11.23 3.80
CA HIS A 72 1.06 11.76 3.56
C HIS A 72 1.71 11.03 2.38
N LEU A 73 2.61 11.72 1.68
CA LEU A 73 3.30 11.17 0.51
C LEU A 73 4.80 11.39 0.66
N CYS A 74 5.58 10.36 0.38
CA CYS A 74 6.99 10.58 0.07
C CYS A 74 7.11 11.37 -1.24
N ASP A 75 8.12 12.25 -1.34
CA ASP A 75 8.51 12.92 -2.57
C ASP A 75 9.43 12.01 -3.38
N GLU A 76 8.98 11.56 -4.55
CA GLU A 76 9.75 10.68 -5.45
C GLU A 76 10.11 11.38 -6.77
N ARG A 77 10.00 12.71 -6.82
CA ARG A 77 10.19 13.49 -8.06
C ARG A 77 11.65 13.63 -8.48
N LYS A 78 12.59 13.39 -7.56
CA LYS A 78 14.04 13.49 -7.80
C LYS A 78 14.59 12.15 -8.28
N TRP A 79 14.82 12.01 -9.58
CA TRP A 79 15.39 10.79 -10.14
C TRP A 79 16.20 11.04 -11.41
N TRP A 80 17.09 10.10 -11.71
CA TRP A 80 17.92 10.06 -12.90
C TRP A 80 17.92 8.65 -13.49
N ALA A 81 17.90 8.55 -14.81
CA ALA A 81 18.07 7.30 -15.52
C ALA A 81 19.01 7.51 -16.70
N PHE A 82 19.84 6.52 -16.96
CA PHE A 82 20.60 6.45 -18.20
C PHE A 82 19.65 6.20 -19.38
N MET A 83 19.85 6.93 -20.49
CA MET A 83 19.09 6.74 -21.71
C MET A 83 20.03 6.88 -22.92
N PRO A 84 20.48 5.77 -23.52
CA PRO A 84 21.29 5.80 -24.73
C PRO A 84 20.58 6.51 -25.89
N PRO A 85 21.33 7.10 -26.84
CA PRO A 85 20.78 7.50 -28.13
C PRO A 85 20.04 6.32 -28.78
N HIS A 86 18.85 6.58 -29.32
CA HIS A 86 17.96 5.60 -29.96
C HIS A 86 17.29 4.56 -29.04
N ALA A 87 17.56 4.56 -27.74
CA ALA A 87 16.84 3.71 -26.80
C ALA A 87 15.41 4.22 -26.55
N THR A 88 14.50 3.29 -26.29
CA THR A 88 13.13 3.59 -25.87
C THR A 88 12.96 3.44 -24.36
N LEU A 89 11.91 4.05 -23.81
CA LEU A 89 11.52 3.89 -22.40
C LEU A 89 11.23 2.42 -22.00
N PHE A 90 11.08 1.53 -22.98
CA PHE A 90 10.72 0.14 -22.80
C PHE A 90 11.87 -0.83 -23.09
N ASP A 91 13.08 -0.34 -23.39
CA ASP A 91 14.24 -1.20 -23.58
C ASP A 91 14.76 -1.72 -22.24
N GLU A 92 15.41 -2.88 -22.23
CA GLU A 92 15.86 -3.53 -21.01
C GLU A 92 17.15 -2.91 -20.45
N GLY A 93 18.16 -2.72 -21.30
CA GLY A 93 19.48 -2.22 -20.91
C GLY A 93 19.45 -0.96 -20.03
N PRO A 94 18.74 0.13 -20.42
CA PRO A 94 18.71 1.39 -19.66
C PRO A 94 18.18 1.26 -18.23
N ARG A 95 17.42 0.19 -17.91
CA ARG A 95 16.74 0.03 -16.62
C ARG A 95 17.67 -0.33 -15.46
N HIS A 96 18.92 -0.70 -15.77
CA HIS A 96 19.93 -1.12 -14.80
C HIS A 96 20.81 0.02 -14.28
N LEU A 97 20.69 1.22 -14.86
CA LEU A 97 21.45 2.40 -14.42
C LEU A 97 20.51 3.57 -14.19
N SER A 98 20.06 3.71 -12.96
CA SER A 98 19.17 4.78 -12.51
C SER A 98 19.33 5.01 -11.00
N ALA A 99 18.82 6.12 -10.52
CA ALA A 99 18.76 6.45 -9.11
C ALA A 99 17.53 7.32 -8.84
N MET A 100 16.91 7.13 -7.68
CA MET A 100 15.82 7.97 -7.19
C MET A 100 16.10 8.35 -5.75
N VAL A 101 15.84 9.62 -5.42
CA VAL A 101 15.81 10.12 -4.05
C VAL A 101 14.36 10.18 -3.61
N ARG A 102 14.05 9.44 -2.55
CA ARG A 102 12.75 9.42 -1.88
C ARG A 102 12.84 10.30 -0.64
N GLY A 103 12.21 11.47 -0.68
CA GLY A 103 12.12 12.37 0.47
C GLY A 103 10.94 12.01 1.36
N TYR A 104 11.19 11.71 2.63
CA TYR A 104 10.14 11.61 3.64
C TYR A 104 9.71 13.01 4.10
N PRO A 105 8.43 13.24 4.45
CA PRO A 105 8.01 14.54 4.97
C PRO A 105 8.76 14.87 6.28
N ALA A 106 9.60 15.92 6.27
CA ALA A 106 10.41 16.31 7.42
C ALA A 106 9.55 16.55 8.68
N ALA A 107 8.37 17.17 8.51
CA ALA A 107 7.41 17.38 9.60
C ALA A 107 6.99 16.10 10.35
N LEU A 108 7.06 14.92 9.72
CA LEU A 108 6.79 13.64 10.38
C LEU A 108 8.03 13.02 11.04
N LEU A 109 9.23 13.30 10.51
CA LEU A 109 10.48 12.78 11.05
C LEU A 109 10.99 13.61 12.23
N ASP A 110 10.79 14.92 12.18
CA ASP A 110 11.24 15.88 13.19
C ASP A 110 10.28 15.93 14.40
N ASP A 111 9.09 15.35 14.28
CA ASP A 111 8.12 15.27 15.37
C ASP A 111 8.46 14.11 16.32
N PRO A 112 8.86 14.40 17.58
CA PRO A 112 9.30 13.37 18.52
C PRO A 112 8.18 12.44 19.00
N GLU A 113 6.91 12.81 18.83
CA GLU A 113 5.76 11.98 19.15
C GLU A 113 5.30 11.13 17.96
N CYS A 114 5.86 11.37 16.77
CA CYS A 114 5.53 10.64 15.55
C CYS A 114 6.45 9.43 15.34
N ARG A 115 5.86 8.31 14.95
CA ARG A 115 6.54 7.08 14.53
C ARG A 115 5.96 6.60 13.21
N LEU A 116 6.85 6.30 12.27
CA LEU A 116 6.48 5.76 10.96
C LEU A 116 6.68 4.24 10.96
N LEU A 117 5.58 3.50 10.82
CA LEU A 117 5.58 2.05 10.91
C LEU A 117 5.09 1.43 9.60
N PRO A 118 5.98 0.83 8.79
CA PRO A 118 5.55 0.04 7.64
C PRO A 118 4.56 -1.02 8.09
N MET A 119 3.38 -1.09 7.49
CA MET A 119 2.34 -2.03 7.93
C MET A 119 2.80 -3.50 7.82
N ALA A 120 3.73 -3.80 6.90
CA ALA A 120 4.36 -5.11 6.80
C ALA A 120 5.13 -5.52 8.08
N ALA A 121 5.69 -4.55 8.82
CA ALA A 121 6.37 -4.83 10.09
C ALA A 121 5.38 -5.30 11.18
N LEU A 122 4.12 -4.83 11.13
CA LEU A 122 3.05 -5.26 12.04
C LEU A 122 2.51 -6.66 11.67
N GLY A 123 2.74 -7.11 10.44
CA GLY A 123 2.34 -8.43 9.95
C GLY A 123 3.49 -9.44 9.91
N THR A 124 4.62 -9.15 10.54
CA THR A 124 5.80 -10.02 10.53
C THR A 124 6.20 -10.38 11.97
N PRO A 125 6.11 -11.66 12.39
CA PRO A 125 6.56 -12.06 13.72
C PRO A 125 8.08 -11.96 13.85
N LEU A 126 8.55 -11.57 15.03
CA LEU A 126 9.97 -11.53 15.34
C LEU A 126 10.50 -12.94 15.66
N PRO A 127 11.61 -13.40 15.03
CA PRO A 127 12.16 -14.71 15.33
C PRO A 127 12.51 -14.86 16.82
N GLY A 128 11.93 -15.86 17.48
CA GLY A 128 12.19 -16.15 18.90
C GLY A 128 11.61 -15.12 19.88
N SER A 129 10.69 -14.24 19.44
CA SER A 129 10.09 -13.23 20.31
C SER A 129 8.61 -13.02 20.01
N ASN A 130 7.80 -12.93 21.05
CA ASN A 130 6.40 -12.49 20.97
C ASN A 130 6.27 -10.97 21.14
N ARG A 131 7.36 -10.20 21.06
CA ARG A 131 7.25 -8.73 21.10
C ARG A 131 6.57 -8.25 19.83
N HIS A 132 5.64 -7.33 19.99
CA HIS A 132 4.98 -6.67 18.88
C HIS A 132 4.75 -5.19 19.21
N PHE A 133 4.66 -4.34 18.19
CA PHE A 133 4.52 -2.88 18.39
C PHE A 133 3.29 -2.49 19.23
N PHE A 134 2.25 -3.32 19.24
CA PHE A 134 1.07 -3.08 20.08
C PHE A 134 1.40 -3.11 21.58
N ASP A 135 2.50 -3.75 22.01
CA ASP A 135 2.98 -3.68 23.39
C ASP A 135 3.32 -2.22 23.75
N GLU A 136 4.12 -1.56 22.89
CA GLU A 136 4.51 -0.16 23.07
C GLU A 136 3.30 0.78 22.95
N TRP A 137 2.37 0.48 22.05
CA TRP A 137 1.17 1.29 21.89
C TRP A 137 0.22 1.17 23.11
N MET A 138 0.05 -0.04 23.67
CA MET A 138 -0.71 -0.22 24.91
C MET A 138 -0.04 0.49 26.08
N ASP A 139 1.28 0.32 26.24
CA ASP A 139 2.05 0.97 27.32
C ASP A 139 1.96 2.51 27.23
N TYR A 140 2.07 3.07 26.02
CA TYR A 140 1.96 4.52 25.81
C TYR A 140 0.60 5.08 26.26
N ARG A 141 -0.48 4.30 26.07
CA ARG A 141 -1.85 4.70 26.39
C ARG A 141 -2.33 4.24 27.77
N ASP A 142 -1.47 3.61 28.55
CA ASP A 142 -1.82 2.96 29.81
C ASP A 142 -3.01 1.99 29.66
N LEU A 143 -3.02 1.22 28.56
CA LEU A 143 -4.03 0.20 28.30
C LEU A 143 -3.62 -1.13 28.94
N PRO A 144 -4.56 -1.88 29.54
CA PRO A 144 -4.25 -3.19 30.08
C PRO A 144 -3.82 -4.14 28.96
N ARG A 145 -2.78 -4.95 29.21
CA ARG A 145 -2.27 -5.94 28.25
C ARG A 145 -3.20 -7.15 28.14
N ASN A 146 -4.30 -6.99 27.42
CA ASN A 146 -5.31 -8.02 27.20
C ASN A 146 -5.87 -7.97 25.77
N GLN A 147 -6.64 -8.99 25.40
CA GLN A 147 -7.21 -9.12 24.06
C GLN A 147 -8.14 -7.95 23.69
N ALA A 148 -8.86 -7.37 24.65
CA ALA A 148 -9.75 -6.24 24.39
C ALA A 148 -8.97 -4.99 23.94
N SER A 149 -7.84 -4.69 24.60
CA SER A 149 -6.95 -3.60 24.18
C SER A 149 -6.38 -3.84 22.79
N VAL A 150 -5.96 -5.07 22.47
CA VAL A 150 -5.47 -5.43 21.13
C VAL A 150 -6.54 -5.21 20.06
N LEU A 151 -7.79 -5.62 20.33
CA LEU A 151 -8.92 -5.41 19.42
C LEU A 151 -9.24 -3.91 19.24
N THR A 152 -9.13 -3.10 20.30
CA THR A 152 -9.28 -1.64 20.22
C THR A 152 -8.22 -1.02 19.31
N LEU A 153 -6.94 -1.33 19.53
CA LEU A 153 -5.85 -0.81 18.71
C LEU A 153 -5.92 -1.29 17.26
N PHE A 154 -6.33 -2.55 17.04
CA PHE A 154 -6.57 -3.07 15.70
C PHE A 154 -7.73 -2.36 15.00
N ARG A 155 -8.79 -2.00 15.73
CA ARG A 155 -9.91 -1.20 15.20
C ARG A 155 -9.44 0.18 14.77
N GLU A 156 -8.61 0.85 15.56
CA GLU A 156 -8.05 2.17 15.22
C GLU A 156 -7.13 2.11 14.01
N LEU A 157 -6.22 1.12 13.96
CA LEU A 157 -5.36 0.87 12.80
C LEU A 157 -6.20 0.63 11.54
N SER A 158 -7.22 -0.23 11.64
CA SER A 158 -8.08 -0.57 10.51
C SER A 158 -8.89 0.63 10.04
N HIS A 159 -9.46 1.39 10.98
CA HIS A 159 -10.22 2.59 10.67
C HIS A 159 -9.36 3.60 9.91
N SER A 160 -8.19 3.95 10.45
CA SER A 160 -7.26 4.91 9.82
C SER A 160 -6.85 4.46 8.41
N PHE A 161 -6.49 3.18 8.25
CA PHE A 161 -6.10 2.64 6.95
C PHE A 161 -7.25 2.64 5.94
N PHE A 162 -8.44 2.14 6.30
CA PHE A 162 -9.55 2.01 5.36
C PHE A 162 -10.27 3.32 5.09
N ASP A 163 -10.31 4.26 6.04
CA ASP A 163 -10.90 5.59 5.81
C ASP A 163 -10.17 6.31 4.67
N ILE A 164 -8.83 6.34 4.73
CA ILE A 164 -7.98 6.91 3.68
C ILE A 164 -8.18 6.19 2.34
N ASN A 165 -8.10 4.86 2.34
CA ASN A 165 -8.21 4.09 1.10
C ASN A 165 -9.59 4.17 0.44
N LEU A 166 -10.67 4.16 1.23
CA LEU A 166 -12.03 4.28 0.72
C LEU A 166 -12.32 5.69 0.20
N ARG A 167 -11.77 6.74 0.82
CA ARG A 167 -11.85 8.11 0.30
C ARG A 167 -11.08 8.27 -1.01
N MET A 168 -9.88 7.71 -1.11
CA MET A 168 -9.15 7.65 -2.38
C MET A 168 -9.94 6.87 -3.45
N PHE A 169 -10.54 5.73 -3.06
CA PHE A 169 -11.35 4.91 -3.94
C PHE A 169 -12.56 5.68 -4.47
N ARG A 170 -13.28 6.42 -3.61
CA ARG A 170 -14.37 7.33 -3.97
C ARG A 170 -13.97 8.35 -5.03
N LEU A 171 -12.74 8.83 -4.95
CA LEU A 171 -12.16 9.77 -5.91
C LEU A 171 -11.76 9.11 -7.23
N GLY A 172 -11.79 7.79 -7.35
CA GLY A 172 -11.44 7.05 -8.56
C GLY A 172 -10.02 6.52 -8.59
N MET A 173 -9.36 6.38 -7.44
CA MET A 173 -7.98 5.89 -7.38
C MET A 173 -7.68 4.99 -6.18
N LEU A 174 -6.64 4.16 -6.30
CA LEU A 174 -6.15 3.34 -5.21
C LEU A 174 -4.64 3.13 -5.34
N GLY A 175 -3.92 3.39 -4.24
CA GLY A 175 -2.49 3.09 -4.15
C GLY A 175 -2.21 1.58 -4.16
N GLU A 176 -0.96 1.20 -4.40
CA GLU A 176 -0.51 -0.18 -4.17
C GLU A 176 -0.31 -0.42 -2.66
N VAL A 177 -1.40 -0.53 -1.91
CA VAL A 177 -1.41 -0.52 -0.44
C VAL A 177 -1.12 -1.86 0.23
N HIS A 178 -0.18 -2.63 -0.33
CA HIS A 178 0.42 -3.74 0.41
C HIS A 178 1.31 -3.21 1.54
N GLY A 179 1.57 -4.03 2.56
CA GLY A 179 2.17 -3.56 3.83
C GLY A 179 3.54 -2.87 3.72
N GLN A 180 4.28 -3.10 2.64
CA GLN A 180 5.55 -2.39 2.40
C GLN A 180 5.38 -0.93 1.96
N ASN A 181 4.37 -0.59 1.15
CA ASN A 181 4.18 0.76 0.59
C ASN A 181 3.26 1.63 1.46
N ALA A 182 2.43 0.96 2.27
CA ALA A 182 1.59 1.56 3.29
C ALA A 182 2.36 1.69 4.61
N VAL A 183 2.63 2.91 5.06
CA VAL A 183 3.33 3.20 6.32
C VAL A 183 2.36 3.92 7.26
N MET A 184 2.00 3.29 8.36
CA MET A 184 1.16 3.91 9.39
C MET A 184 1.90 5.10 9.99
N VAL A 185 1.22 6.24 10.05
CA VAL A 185 1.64 7.41 10.82
C VAL A 185 1.01 7.28 12.20
N TRP A 186 1.82 6.82 13.15
CA TRP A 186 1.42 6.76 14.55
C TRP A 186 1.93 8.01 15.26
N LYS A 187 1.04 8.73 15.93
CA LYS A 187 1.41 9.96 16.64
C LYS A 187 0.63 10.08 17.94
N ALA A 188 1.35 10.38 19.01
CA ALA A 188 0.80 10.58 20.36
C ALA A 188 -0.22 9.49 20.76
N GLY A 189 0.11 8.21 20.52
CA GLY A 189 -0.77 7.09 20.90
C GLY A 189 -1.92 6.82 19.94
N GLN A 190 -1.94 7.38 18.72
CA GLN A 190 -3.04 7.18 17.77
C GLN A 190 -2.51 6.87 16.36
N ALA A 191 -3.24 6.02 15.62
CA ALA A 191 -3.03 5.84 14.18
C ALA A 191 -3.63 7.03 13.42
N GLN A 192 -2.88 8.12 13.28
CA GLN A 192 -3.37 9.39 12.75
C GLN A 192 -3.41 9.46 11.22
N GLY A 193 -2.71 8.56 10.53
CA GLY A 193 -2.73 8.58 9.07
C GLY A 193 -1.91 7.49 8.40
N LEU A 194 -1.74 7.69 7.09
CA LEU A 194 -1.03 6.80 6.20
C LEU A 194 -0.04 7.60 5.35
N LEU A 195 1.22 7.21 5.40
CA LEU A 195 2.26 7.66 4.48
C LEU A 195 2.38 6.64 3.34
N LEU A 196 2.17 7.10 2.11
CA LEU A 196 2.40 6.30 0.91
C LEU A 196 3.79 6.57 0.32
N ARG A 197 4.37 5.52 -0.24
CA ARG A 197 5.62 5.52 -1.03
C ARG A 197 5.52 4.51 -2.17
N ASP A 198 6.46 4.57 -3.12
CA ASP A 198 6.43 3.76 -4.34
C ASP A 198 5.17 4.05 -5.19
N HIS A 199 5.11 5.27 -5.76
CA HIS A 199 3.92 5.79 -6.45
C HIS A 199 3.72 5.23 -7.88
N ASP A 200 4.59 4.32 -8.33
CA ASP A 200 4.65 3.86 -9.73
C ASP A 200 3.55 2.87 -10.13
N SER A 201 2.64 2.58 -9.20
CA SER A 201 1.53 1.63 -9.34
C SER A 201 0.21 2.18 -8.80
N LEU A 202 -0.03 3.50 -8.90
CA LEU A 202 -1.33 4.08 -8.61
C LEU A 202 -2.37 3.63 -9.65
N ARG A 203 -3.43 3.00 -9.16
CA ARG A 203 -4.49 2.42 -9.96
C ARG A 203 -5.66 3.37 -10.03
N ILE A 204 -6.28 3.50 -11.20
CA ILE A 204 -7.30 4.51 -11.45
C ILE A 204 -8.50 3.97 -12.21
N PHE A 205 -9.64 4.61 -11.99
CA PHE A 205 -10.85 4.54 -12.79
C PHE A 205 -11.18 5.96 -13.26
N VAL A 206 -10.84 6.26 -14.52
CA VAL A 206 -10.86 7.63 -15.07
C VAL A 206 -12.21 8.33 -14.95
N PRO A 207 -13.36 7.69 -15.22
CA PRO A 207 -14.66 8.34 -15.08
C PRO A 207 -14.91 8.94 -13.68
N TRP A 208 -14.42 8.30 -12.62
CA TRP A 208 -14.53 8.84 -11.26
C TRP A 208 -13.52 9.95 -10.98
N LEU A 209 -12.31 9.90 -11.57
CA LEU A 209 -11.38 11.02 -11.49
C LEU A 209 -12.00 12.29 -12.10
N GLU A 210 -12.53 12.17 -13.31
CA GLU A 210 -13.13 13.28 -14.06
C GLU A 210 -14.37 13.84 -13.37
N ARG A 211 -15.22 12.97 -12.82
CA ARG A 211 -16.38 13.39 -12.02
C ARG A 211 -15.98 14.25 -10.81
N ASN A 212 -14.80 13.99 -10.23
CA ASN A 212 -14.25 14.76 -9.12
C ASN A 212 -13.37 15.95 -9.57
N GLY A 213 -13.39 16.29 -10.86
CA GLY A 213 -12.65 17.42 -11.42
C GLY A 213 -11.14 17.22 -11.41
N MET A 214 -10.68 15.97 -11.61
CA MET A 214 -9.29 15.62 -11.88
C MET A 214 -9.16 15.09 -13.31
N HIS A 215 -7.95 15.10 -13.85
CA HIS A 215 -7.69 14.65 -15.21
C HIS A 215 -7.00 13.29 -15.25
N ASP A 216 -7.17 12.58 -16.37
CA ASP A 216 -6.36 11.40 -16.69
C ASP A 216 -4.86 11.75 -16.59
N PRO A 217 -4.06 11.01 -15.79
CA PRO A 217 -2.62 11.23 -15.69
C PRO A 217 -1.84 10.86 -16.96
N GLU A 218 -2.45 10.20 -17.94
CA GLU A 218 -1.84 9.77 -19.21
C GLU A 218 -0.58 8.92 -19.01
N TYR A 219 -0.69 7.81 -18.28
CA TYR A 219 0.47 6.96 -17.99
C TYR A 219 1.14 6.42 -19.26
N ARG A 220 2.47 6.35 -19.22
CA ARG A 220 3.28 5.77 -20.28
C ARG A 220 3.21 4.24 -20.20
N ILE A 221 2.48 3.64 -21.12
CA ILE A 221 2.23 2.18 -21.17
C ILE A 221 2.72 1.62 -22.49
N LYS A 222 3.31 0.42 -22.44
CA LYS A 222 3.73 -0.31 -23.64
C LYS A 222 2.50 -0.88 -24.34
N LYS A 223 2.29 -0.53 -25.62
CA LYS A 223 1.17 -1.06 -26.41
C LYS A 223 1.20 -2.59 -26.44
N GLY A 224 0.02 -3.21 -26.38
CA GLY A 224 -0.14 -4.67 -26.43
C GLY A 224 0.32 -5.44 -25.18
N HIS A 225 0.61 -4.76 -24.06
CA HIS A 225 0.94 -5.40 -22.79
C HIS A 225 -0.20 -5.20 -21.78
N ALA A 226 -0.41 -6.20 -20.93
CA ALA A 226 -1.39 -6.10 -19.85
C ALA A 226 -1.08 -4.90 -18.95
N ASN A 227 -2.09 -4.08 -18.74
CA ASN A 227 -2.01 -2.87 -17.95
C ASN A 227 -2.79 -3.06 -16.65
N THR A 228 -2.17 -2.73 -15.52
CA THR A 228 -2.78 -2.82 -14.19
C THR A 228 -3.02 -1.45 -13.55
N LEU A 229 -2.76 -0.36 -14.29
CA LEU A 229 -2.93 1.01 -13.81
C LEU A 229 -4.31 1.56 -14.14
N TYR A 230 -4.83 1.30 -15.34
CA TYR A 230 -6.18 1.70 -15.74
C TYR A 230 -7.15 0.54 -15.58
N HIS A 231 -8.36 0.86 -15.13
CA HIS A 231 -9.46 -0.07 -14.98
C HIS A 231 -10.68 0.49 -15.69
N ASP A 232 -11.44 -0.38 -16.33
CA ASP A 232 -12.65 0.01 -17.07
C ASP A 232 -13.89 0.01 -16.17
N ARG A 233 -13.78 -0.60 -14.98
CA ARG A 233 -14.86 -0.78 -14.01
C ARG A 233 -14.38 -0.48 -12.59
N PRO A 234 -15.22 0.12 -11.73
CA PRO A 234 -14.86 0.37 -10.34
C PRO A 234 -14.65 -0.93 -9.54
N GLU A 235 -15.30 -2.04 -9.89
CA GLU A 235 -15.06 -3.36 -9.27
C GLU A 235 -13.64 -3.87 -9.51
N ASP A 236 -13.08 -3.61 -10.70
CA ASP A 236 -11.70 -3.97 -11.01
C ASP A 236 -10.69 -3.13 -10.22
N LEU A 237 -11.06 -1.91 -9.82
CA LEU A 237 -10.27 -1.13 -8.87
C LEU A 237 -10.41 -1.68 -7.44
N LEU A 238 -11.63 -2.07 -7.03
CA LEU A 238 -11.92 -2.64 -5.71
C LEU A 238 -11.19 -3.98 -5.47
N PHE A 239 -10.98 -4.76 -6.53
CA PHE A 239 -10.16 -5.98 -6.54
C PHE A 239 -8.82 -5.78 -5.80
N TRP A 240 -8.17 -4.63 -6.00
CA TRP A 240 -6.86 -4.35 -5.42
C TRP A 240 -6.93 -4.02 -3.93
N LEU A 241 -8.02 -3.40 -3.47
CA LEU A 241 -8.27 -3.19 -2.05
C LEU A 241 -8.56 -4.52 -1.35
N GLN A 242 -9.42 -5.37 -1.94
CA GLN A 242 -9.72 -6.71 -1.41
C GLN A 242 -8.47 -7.59 -1.33
N THR A 243 -7.66 -7.61 -2.39
CA THR A 243 -6.49 -8.48 -2.46
C THR A 243 -5.29 -7.93 -1.69
N LEU A 244 -4.77 -6.76 -2.08
CA LEU A 244 -3.54 -6.23 -1.48
C LEU A 244 -3.78 -5.58 -0.11
N GLY A 245 -4.86 -4.82 0.02
CA GLY A 245 -5.20 -4.13 1.27
C GLY A 245 -5.70 -5.09 2.35
N ILE A 246 -6.67 -5.95 2.03
CA ILE A 246 -7.28 -6.84 3.03
C ILE A 246 -6.56 -8.19 3.09
N GLN A 247 -6.58 -8.98 2.01
CA GLN A 247 -6.12 -10.39 2.04
C GLN A 247 -4.61 -10.55 2.23
N VAL A 248 -3.80 -9.55 1.88
CA VAL A 248 -2.34 -9.59 2.04
C VAL A 248 -1.89 -8.73 3.22
N ASN A 249 -2.18 -7.42 3.20
CA ASN A 249 -1.66 -6.51 4.21
C ASN A 249 -2.31 -6.73 5.59
N VAL A 250 -3.61 -6.40 5.72
CA VAL A 250 -4.29 -6.48 7.02
C VAL A 250 -4.39 -7.92 7.52
N ARG A 251 -4.56 -8.90 6.64
CA ARG A 251 -4.58 -10.31 7.03
C ARG A 251 -3.28 -10.77 7.71
N ALA A 252 -2.11 -10.36 7.21
CA ALA A 252 -0.84 -10.71 7.84
C ALA A 252 -0.71 -10.11 9.26
N ILE A 253 -1.23 -8.89 9.45
CA ILE A 253 -1.33 -8.27 10.78
C ILE A 253 -2.26 -9.09 11.68
N MET A 254 -3.43 -9.49 11.18
CA MET A 254 -4.39 -10.30 11.95
C MET A 254 -3.80 -11.64 12.38
N ASP A 255 -3.11 -12.34 11.47
CA ASP A 255 -2.47 -13.63 11.78
C ASP A 255 -1.36 -13.44 12.84
N THR A 256 -0.58 -12.35 12.74
CA THR A 256 0.46 -12.02 13.73
C THR A 256 -0.14 -11.67 15.09
N LEU A 257 -1.20 -10.86 15.14
CA LEU A 257 -1.88 -10.50 16.39
C LEU A 257 -2.52 -11.72 17.06
N ALA A 258 -3.13 -12.62 16.27
CA ALA A 258 -3.68 -13.86 16.79
C ALA A 258 -2.61 -14.77 17.38
N GLN A 259 -1.44 -14.86 16.75
CA GLN A 259 -0.31 -15.63 17.27
C GLN A 259 0.28 -15.01 18.54
N VAL A 260 0.48 -13.70 18.57
CA VAL A 260 1.22 -13.00 19.65
C VAL A 260 0.35 -12.80 20.89
N TYR A 261 -0.93 -12.46 20.71
CA TYR A 261 -1.83 -12.07 21.80
C TYR A 261 -2.95 -13.07 22.08
N ASP A 262 -2.93 -14.23 21.40
CA ASP A 262 -3.95 -15.28 21.49
C ASP A 262 -5.38 -14.77 21.18
N VAL A 263 -5.48 -13.71 20.37
CA VAL A 263 -6.77 -13.13 19.98
C VAL A 263 -7.41 -14.03 18.93
N PRO A 264 -8.69 -14.42 19.09
CA PRO A 264 -9.40 -15.18 18.07
C PRO A 264 -9.41 -14.44 16.73
N VAL A 265 -8.95 -15.11 15.66
CA VAL A 265 -8.95 -14.54 14.30
C VAL A 265 -10.35 -14.11 13.86
N THR A 266 -11.39 -14.81 14.32
CA THR A 266 -12.80 -14.44 14.09
C THR A 266 -13.15 -13.08 14.69
N ALA A 267 -12.65 -12.75 15.89
CA ALA A 267 -12.86 -11.45 16.51
C ALA A 267 -12.21 -10.32 15.70
N LEU A 268 -11.00 -10.54 15.18
CA LEU A 268 -10.31 -9.58 14.31
C LEU A 268 -11.08 -9.36 12.99
N TRP A 269 -11.60 -10.44 12.37
CA TRP A 269 -12.45 -10.31 11.18
C TRP A 269 -13.76 -9.58 11.46
N THR A 270 -14.37 -9.78 12.63
CA THR A 270 -15.57 -9.02 13.06
C THR A 270 -15.25 -7.54 13.21
N VAL A 271 -14.15 -7.19 13.89
CA VAL A 271 -13.71 -5.79 14.01
C VAL A 271 -13.52 -5.15 12.63
N LEU A 272 -12.84 -5.85 11.72
CA LEU A 272 -12.61 -5.36 10.36
C LEU A 272 -13.92 -5.17 9.59
N ARG A 273 -14.87 -6.11 9.71
CA ARG A 273 -16.20 -6.02 9.10
C ARG A 273 -16.93 -4.77 9.58
N ASP A 274 -16.98 -4.55 10.88
CA ASP A 274 -17.66 -3.41 11.50
C ASP A 274 -17.04 -2.07 11.04
N VAL A 275 -15.71 -2.00 11.01
CA VAL A 275 -14.98 -0.82 10.55
C VAL A 275 -15.34 -0.49 9.11
N LEU A 276 -15.29 -1.48 8.21
CA LEU A 276 -15.62 -1.29 6.80
C LEU A 276 -17.09 -0.89 6.64
N ASP A 277 -18.03 -1.57 7.31
CA ASP A 277 -19.46 -1.28 7.22
C ASP A 277 -19.77 0.15 7.68
N ASN A 278 -19.16 0.59 8.80
CA ASN A 278 -19.27 1.95 9.28
C ASN A 278 -18.69 2.98 8.30
N LEU A 279 -17.48 2.74 7.76
CA LEU A 279 -16.84 3.66 6.82
C LEU A 279 -17.62 3.77 5.50
N ILE A 280 -18.11 2.67 4.95
CA ILE A 280 -18.92 2.65 3.72
C ILE A 280 -20.25 3.39 3.91
N THR A 281 -20.77 3.38 5.14
CA THR A 281 -21.99 4.11 5.51
C THR A 281 -21.74 5.60 5.69
N THR A 282 -20.60 5.99 6.28
CA THR A 282 -20.31 7.38 6.68
C THR A 282 -19.57 8.19 5.62
N ILE A 283 -18.77 7.55 4.75
CA ILE A 283 -18.15 8.21 3.61
C ILE A 283 -19.23 8.50 2.55
N GLU A 284 -19.18 9.69 1.97
CA GLU A 284 -20.14 10.18 0.97
C GLU A 284 -19.96 9.55 -0.41
N PHE A 285 -20.18 8.24 -0.50
CA PHE A 285 -20.38 7.56 -1.78
C PHE A 285 -21.76 7.88 -2.36
N ASP A 286 -21.85 7.97 -3.68
CA ASP A 286 -23.15 7.87 -4.36
C ASP A 286 -23.76 6.47 -4.16
N ASP A 287 -25.07 6.36 -4.38
CA ASP A 287 -25.81 5.13 -4.06
C ASP A 287 -25.37 3.94 -4.92
N GLU A 288 -24.97 4.17 -6.16
CA GLU A 288 -24.46 3.12 -7.05
C GLU A 288 -23.12 2.57 -6.54
N ALA A 289 -22.17 3.46 -6.24
CA ALA A 289 -20.87 3.10 -5.67
C ALA A 289 -21.03 2.41 -4.32
N ARG A 290 -21.87 2.93 -3.41
CA ARG A 290 -22.13 2.33 -2.11
C ARG A 290 -22.74 0.93 -2.27
N GLY A 291 -23.77 0.80 -3.12
CA GLY A 291 -24.41 -0.48 -3.40
C GLY A 291 -23.43 -1.52 -3.95
N MET A 292 -22.60 -1.11 -4.92
CA MET A 292 -21.56 -1.97 -5.50
C MET A 292 -20.54 -2.43 -4.43
N ILE A 293 -20.02 -1.52 -3.60
CA ILE A 293 -19.04 -1.87 -2.56
C ILE A 293 -19.66 -2.85 -1.55
N ARG A 294 -20.90 -2.60 -1.11
CA ARG A 294 -21.59 -3.50 -0.17
C ARG A 294 -21.81 -4.88 -0.77
N GLN A 295 -22.26 -4.93 -2.03
CA GLN A 295 -22.44 -6.18 -2.75
C GLN A 295 -21.12 -6.98 -2.81
N GLN A 296 -20.03 -6.35 -3.25
CA GLN A 296 -18.75 -7.02 -3.45
C GLN A 296 -18.08 -7.43 -2.12
N LEU A 297 -18.16 -6.60 -1.09
CA LEU A 297 -17.50 -6.88 0.20
C LEU A 297 -18.32 -7.81 1.08
N PHE A 298 -19.63 -7.60 1.23
CA PHE A 298 -20.42 -8.26 2.28
C PHE A 298 -21.41 -9.31 1.76
N GLU A 299 -21.87 -9.20 0.52
CA GLU A 299 -22.98 -10.04 0.01
C GLU A 299 -22.50 -11.13 -0.95
N ALA A 300 -21.51 -10.83 -1.79
CA ALA A 300 -20.92 -11.81 -2.70
C ALA A 300 -20.38 -13.02 -1.91
N PRO A 301 -20.69 -14.26 -2.33
CA PRO A 301 -20.26 -15.47 -1.61
C PRO A 301 -18.75 -15.69 -1.69
N ASN A 302 -18.12 -15.17 -2.76
CA ASN A 302 -16.70 -15.28 -3.02
C ASN A 302 -16.08 -13.89 -3.13
N TRP A 303 -14.81 -13.78 -2.74
CA TRP A 303 -13.95 -12.66 -3.01
C TRP A 303 -12.93 -13.00 -4.09
N PRO A 304 -12.46 -12.01 -4.85
CA PRO A 304 -11.35 -12.22 -5.75
C PRO A 304 -10.07 -12.57 -4.97
N GLN A 305 -9.21 -13.37 -5.57
CA GLN A 305 -7.89 -13.71 -5.05
C GLN A 305 -6.82 -13.40 -6.09
N LYS A 306 -5.72 -12.79 -5.65
CA LYS A 306 -4.52 -12.64 -6.46
C LYS A 306 -3.69 -13.93 -6.39
N LEU A 307 -3.62 -14.66 -7.50
CA LEU A 307 -2.82 -15.88 -7.60
C LEU A 307 -1.37 -15.52 -7.91
N LEU A 308 -0.43 -16.03 -7.11
CA LEU A 308 1.00 -15.77 -7.27
C LEU A 308 1.79 -17.03 -7.66
N LEU A 309 1.46 -18.19 -7.08
CA LEU A 309 2.23 -19.42 -7.31
C LEU A 309 2.08 -19.95 -8.73
N THR A 310 0.84 -20.16 -9.21
CA THR A 310 0.59 -20.71 -10.56
C THR A 310 1.25 -19.85 -11.65
N PRO A 311 1.06 -18.52 -11.69
CA PRO A 311 1.69 -17.69 -12.72
C PRO A 311 3.22 -17.63 -12.60
N MET A 312 3.78 -17.76 -11.40
CA MET A 312 5.22 -17.84 -11.21
C MET A 312 5.80 -19.13 -11.79
N ILE A 313 5.11 -20.26 -11.60
CA ILE A 313 5.49 -21.56 -12.16
C ILE A 313 5.39 -21.52 -13.70
N GLU A 314 4.26 -21.04 -14.24
CA GLU A 314 4.02 -20.98 -15.69
C GLU A 314 5.02 -20.09 -16.43
N ARG A 315 5.47 -18.99 -15.81
CA ARG A 315 6.40 -18.06 -16.44
C ARG A 315 7.85 -18.53 -16.47
N ALA A 316 8.23 -19.49 -15.64
CA ALA A 316 9.57 -20.06 -15.57
C ALA A 316 10.74 -19.04 -15.59
N GLY A 317 10.55 -17.83 -15.02
CA GLY A 317 11.63 -16.85 -14.81
C GLY A 317 11.84 -15.77 -15.90
N GLY A 318 10.94 -15.59 -16.88
CA GLY A 318 11.07 -14.54 -17.91
C GLY A 318 11.10 -13.08 -17.37
N PRO A 319 11.62 -12.10 -18.13
CA PRO A 319 11.77 -10.69 -17.70
C PRO A 319 10.42 -9.95 -17.59
N GLY A 320 10.31 -8.95 -16.71
CA GLY A 320 9.07 -8.16 -16.47
C GLY A 320 8.58 -8.11 -15.01
N SER A 321 7.46 -7.43 -14.74
CA SER A 321 6.81 -7.33 -13.41
C SER A 321 6.35 -8.69 -12.88
N MET A 322 6.18 -8.84 -11.56
CA MET A 322 5.73 -10.10 -10.94
C MET A 322 4.46 -10.65 -11.63
N PRO A 323 4.47 -11.92 -12.10
CA PRO A 323 3.30 -12.48 -12.77
C PRO A 323 2.20 -12.71 -11.74
N PHE A 324 0.95 -12.47 -12.11
CA PHE A 324 -0.19 -12.78 -11.25
C PHE A 324 -1.40 -13.19 -12.08
N GLY A 325 -2.27 -13.97 -11.46
CA GLY A 325 -3.56 -14.38 -11.99
C GLY A 325 -4.69 -13.92 -11.08
N LYS A 326 -5.93 -14.09 -11.55
CA LYS A 326 -7.13 -13.87 -10.76
C LYS A 326 -7.78 -15.22 -10.47
N GLY A 327 -8.17 -15.44 -9.22
CA GLY A 327 -8.97 -16.58 -8.77
C GLY A 327 -10.04 -16.11 -7.80
N GLU A 328 -10.68 -17.07 -7.12
CA GLU A 328 -11.71 -16.79 -6.12
C GLU A 328 -11.47 -17.56 -4.83
N VAL A 329 -11.85 -16.94 -3.71
CA VAL A 329 -11.87 -17.55 -2.38
C VAL A 329 -13.21 -17.28 -1.72
N VAL A 330 -13.59 -18.11 -0.75
CA VAL A 330 -14.80 -17.85 0.04
C VAL A 330 -14.69 -16.50 0.73
N ASN A 331 -15.73 -15.68 0.66
CA ASN A 331 -15.79 -14.39 1.33
C ASN A 331 -15.62 -14.59 2.85
N PRO A 332 -14.59 -13.97 3.48
CA PRO A 332 -14.33 -14.14 4.91
C PRO A 332 -15.50 -13.67 5.79
N PHE A 333 -16.27 -12.66 5.35
CA PHE A 333 -17.41 -12.15 6.12
C PHE A 333 -18.65 -13.06 6.06
N HIS A 334 -18.76 -13.94 5.07
CA HIS A 334 -19.78 -14.99 5.05
C HIS A 334 -19.45 -16.13 5.99
N ARG A 335 -18.17 -16.46 6.16
CA ARG A 335 -17.74 -17.50 7.12
C ARG A 335 -18.04 -17.11 8.56
N LEU A 336 -17.96 -15.81 8.90
CA LEU A 336 -18.34 -15.31 10.22
C LEU A 336 -19.78 -15.69 10.60
N ARG A 337 -20.72 -15.55 9.66
CA ARG A 337 -22.14 -15.87 9.87
C ARG A 337 -22.42 -17.36 10.08
N ARG A 338 -21.48 -18.24 9.72
CA ARG A 338 -21.62 -19.70 9.90
C ARG A 338 -21.00 -20.21 11.19
N ALA A 339 -20.22 -19.38 11.89
CA ALA A 339 -19.52 -19.74 13.12
C ALA A 339 -20.24 -19.25 14.39
N THR A 340 -21.25 -18.39 14.23
CA THR A 340 -22.32 -18.10 15.21
C THR A 340 -23.48 -19.04 14.99
#